data_AF-A0A2E8JXV7-F1
#
_entry.id   AF-A0A2E8JXV7-F1
#
_cell.length_a   1.000
_cell.length_b   1.000
_cell.length_c   1.000
_cell.angle_alpha   90.00
_cell.angle_beta   90.00
_cell.angle_gamma   90.00
#
_symmetry.space_group_name_H-M   'P 1'
#
loop_
_entity.id
_entity.type
_entity.pdbx_description
1 polymer ?
#
loop_
_entity_poly.entity_id
_entity_poly.type
_entity_poly.pdbx_seq_one_letter_code
_entity_poly.pdbx_strand_id
1 'polypeptide(L)'
;MSSTDKTESVHPSEIRSLAGDGNLKMARERTRLMSPEDQASVEPLLACLEVTETKFLQEKSETALSLLDVAVDLGLAPVDRARWAGRIYENARDGSPAMEILEEAMRMSPMHPEVPYRLVRLLISAARHQEAWEVLGNLPPEVAARPLLDLAECRLLQAEGRFEEIVTKLTELGPRRMPILENERLSLLTTALDRTNRGREAVIEASRRRAMESSSFDEERFLDLVARRLAEPMPAEPAPVTSGAPKMLFI
;
A
#
# COMPACT_ATOMS: atom_id res chain seq x y z
N MET A 1 43.64 -13.94 20.78
CA MET A 1 42.74 -13.26 19.83
C MET A 1 41.33 -13.75 20.15
N SER A 2 40.58 -12.98 20.94
CA SER A 2 39.22 -13.32 21.33
C SER A 2 38.28 -12.81 20.24
N SER A 3 37.74 -13.74 19.46
CA SER A 3 36.63 -13.49 18.54
C SER A 3 35.38 -13.29 19.39
N THR A 4 35.00 -12.03 19.64
CA THR A 4 33.67 -11.71 20.15
C THR A 4 32.68 -12.03 19.05
N ASP A 5 32.19 -13.26 19.07
CA ASP A 5 30.99 -13.69 18.36
C ASP A 5 29.82 -12.96 19.03
N LYS A 6 29.53 -11.75 18.55
CA LYS A 6 28.32 -11.02 18.94
C LYS A 6 27.17 -11.71 18.22
N THR A 7 26.71 -12.83 18.79
CA THR A 7 25.38 -13.34 18.45
C THR A 7 24.40 -12.23 18.76
N GLU A 8 23.86 -11.62 17.71
CA GLU A 8 22.83 -10.60 17.79
C GLU A 8 21.64 -11.27 18.51
N SER A 9 21.46 -10.95 19.79
CA SER A 9 20.42 -11.55 20.62
C SER A 9 19.08 -11.01 20.13
N VAL A 10 18.36 -11.84 19.38
CA VAL A 10 17.01 -11.53 18.88
C VAL A 10 16.04 -11.57 20.05
N HIS A 11 15.32 -10.47 20.27
CA HIS A 11 14.40 -10.34 21.40
C HIS A 11 12.96 -10.68 20.96
N PRO A 12 12.11 -11.28 21.83
CA PRO A 12 10.71 -11.59 21.51
C PRO A 12 9.89 -10.41 20.96
N SER A 13 10.16 -9.19 21.41
CA SER A 13 9.48 -7.99 20.92
C SER A 13 9.76 -7.69 19.45
N GLU A 14 10.97 -8.01 18.95
CA GLU A 14 11.31 -7.88 17.53
C GLU A 14 10.46 -8.83 16.69
N ILE A 15 10.32 -10.08 17.13
CA ILE A 15 9.48 -11.07 16.44
C ILE A 15 8.02 -10.65 16.42
N ARG A 16 7.50 -10.15 17.55
CA ARG A 16 6.13 -9.65 17.66
C ARG A 16 5.89 -8.48 16.71
N SER A 17 6.85 -7.55 16.61
CA SER A 17 6.80 -6.46 15.64
C SER A 17 6.80 -6.96 14.20
N LEU A 18 7.71 -7.88 13.84
CA LEU A 18 7.78 -8.44 12.49
C LEU A 18 6.51 -9.20 12.09
N ALA A 19 5.94 -9.94 13.02
CA ALA A 19 4.68 -10.66 12.82
C ALA A 19 3.49 -9.70 12.76
N GLY A 20 3.50 -8.69 13.62
CA GLY A 20 2.60 -7.54 13.60
C GLY A 20 2.61 -6.87 12.24
N ASP A 21 3.81 -6.72 11.63
CA ASP A 21 4.10 -6.20 10.29
C ASP A 21 3.69 -7.12 9.14
N GLY A 22 3.24 -8.35 9.43
CA GLY A 22 2.82 -9.32 8.42
C GLY A 22 3.99 -10.01 7.73
N ASN A 23 5.22 -9.74 8.19
CA ASN A 23 6.43 -10.37 7.71
C ASN A 23 6.64 -11.73 8.39
N LEU A 24 5.63 -12.60 8.36
CA LEU A 24 5.61 -13.89 9.10
C LEU A 24 6.80 -14.78 8.73
N LYS A 25 7.21 -14.78 7.46
CA LYS A 25 8.40 -15.51 6.99
C LYS A 25 9.67 -15.03 7.71
N MET A 26 9.88 -13.72 7.78
CA MET A 26 11.06 -13.15 8.41
C MET A 26 11.00 -13.31 9.94
N ALA A 27 9.82 -13.16 10.53
CA ALA A 27 9.58 -13.44 11.95
C ALA A 27 9.97 -14.89 12.30
N ARG A 28 9.58 -15.87 11.46
CA ARG A 28 9.99 -17.28 11.59
C ARG A 28 11.49 -17.49 11.48
N GLU A 29 12.12 -16.90 10.47
CA GLU A 29 13.58 -17.02 10.27
C GLU A 29 14.34 -16.46 11.47
N ARG A 30 13.92 -15.30 11.99
CA ARG A 30 14.50 -14.66 13.18
C ARG A 30 14.25 -15.46 14.46
N THR A 31 13.08 -16.09 14.60
CA THR A 31 12.75 -16.91 15.77
C THR A 31 13.73 -18.07 15.96
N ARG A 32 14.25 -18.65 14.87
CA ARG A 32 15.24 -19.75 14.93
C ARG A 32 16.58 -19.34 15.56
N LEU A 33 16.84 -18.05 15.67
CA LEU A 33 18.07 -17.50 16.27
C LEU A 33 17.91 -17.24 17.78
N MET A 34 16.71 -17.43 18.34
CA MET A 34 16.41 -17.16 19.75
C MET A 34 16.70 -18.37 20.64
N SER A 35 16.76 -18.14 21.96
CA SER A 35 16.81 -19.22 22.94
C SER A 35 15.52 -20.07 22.90
N PRO A 36 15.54 -21.37 23.27
CA PRO A 36 14.32 -22.19 23.29
C PRO A 36 13.18 -21.62 24.15
N GLU A 37 13.52 -20.93 25.24
CA GLU A 37 12.56 -20.28 26.13
C GLU A 37 11.89 -19.09 25.42
N ASP A 38 12.69 -18.23 24.79
CA ASP A 38 12.17 -17.09 24.04
C ASP A 38 11.36 -17.54 22.81
N GLN A 39 11.79 -18.61 22.12
CA GLN A 39 11.03 -19.22 21.03
C GLN A 39 9.65 -19.67 21.52
N ALA A 40 9.58 -20.39 22.64
CA ALA A 40 8.32 -20.85 23.21
C ALA A 40 7.38 -19.69 23.58
N SER A 41 7.92 -18.50 23.89
CA SER A 41 7.12 -17.32 24.22
C SER A 41 6.44 -16.64 23.01
N VAL A 42 6.96 -16.84 21.79
CA VAL A 42 6.44 -16.21 20.55
C VAL A 42 5.77 -17.20 19.61
N GLU A 43 6.08 -18.48 19.73
CA GLU A 43 5.58 -19.55 18.86
C GLU A 43 4.04 -19.60 18.77
N PRO A 44 3.27 -19.48 19.88
CA PRO A 44 1.81 -19.51 19.79
C PRO A 44 1.25 -18.35 18.96
N LEU A 45 1.82 -17.15 19.10
CA LEU A 45 1.41 -15.98 18.34
C LEU A 45 1.69 -16.18 16.84
N LEU A 46 2.89 -16.64 16.49
CA LEU A 46 3.26 -16.89 15.09
C LEU A 46 2.35 -17.94 14.46
N ALA A 47 2.10 -19.05 15.13
CA ALA A 47 1.18 -20.08 14.65
C ALA A 47 -0.24 -19.52 14.46
N CYS A 48 -0.74 -18.71 15.40
CA CYS A 48 -2.05 -18.06 15.30
C CYS A 48 -2.13 -17.13 14.08
N LEU A 49 -1.11 -16.31 13.84
CA LEU A 49 -1.06 -15.39 12.70
C LEU A 49 -0.87 -16.12 11.36
N GLU A 50 -0.14 -17.22 11.31
CA GLU A 50 -0.03 -18.08 10.12
C GLU A 50 -1.37 -18.71 9.73
N VAL A 51 -2.13 -19.17 10.73
CA VAL A 51 -3.49 -19.66 10.50
C VAL A 51 -4.40 -18.51 10.07
N THR A 52 -4.28 -17.34 10.69
CA THR A 52 -5.02 -16.12 10.29
C THR A 52 -4.78 -15.78 8.83
N GLU A 53 -3.52 -15.71 8.40
CA GLU A 53 -3.17 -15.44 7.00
C GLU A 53 -3.72 -16.54 6.07
N THR A 54 -3.65 -17.81 6.47
CA THR A 54 -4.22 -18.91 5.70
C THR A 54 -5.74 -18.75 5.54
N LYS A 55 -6.47 -18.36 6.60
CA LYS A 55 -7.92 -18.13 6.52
C LYS A 55 -8.26 -16.91 5.68
N PHE A 56 -7.47 -15.84 5.80
CA PHE A 56 -7.57 -14.67 4.96
C PHE A 56 -7.42 -15.03 3.47
N LEU A 57 -6.39 -15.81 3.11
CA LEU A 57 -6.16 -16.28 1.73
C LEU A 57 -7.25 -17.23 1.22
N GLN A 58 -7.99 -17.88 2.12
CA GLN A 58 -9.17 -18.70 1.82
C GLN A 58 -10.48 -17.89 1.74
N GLU A 59 -10.41 -16.56 1.79
CA GLU A 59 -11.55 -15.64 1.81
C GLU A 59 -12.50 -15.86 3.00
N LYS A 60 -12.00 -16.48 4.08
CA LYS A 60 -12.75 -16.73 5.33
C LYS A 60 -12.54 -15.59 6.31
N SER A 61 -12.98 -14.39 5.92
CA SER A 61 -12.73 -13.14 6.65
C SER A 61 -13.18 -13.18 8.10
N GLU A 62 -14.38 -13.68 8.39
CA GLU A 62 -14.88 -13.81 9.78
C GLU A 62 -13.98 -14.70 10.65
N THR A 63 -13.49 -15.81 10.09
CA THR A 63 -12.59 -16.71 10.81
C THR A 63 -11.21 -16.09 11.00
N ALA A 64 -10.71 -15.36 10.00
CA ALA A 64 -9.44 -14.64 10.12
C ALA A 64 -9.52 -13.55 11.21
N LEU A 65 -10.65 -12.83 11.27
CA LEU A 65 -10.88 -11.78 12.26
C LEU A 65 -10.97 -12.34 13.68
N SER A 66 -11.69 -13.44 13.91
CA SER A 66 -11.76 -14.04 15.24
C SER A 66 -10.41 -14.57 15.74
N LEU A 67 -9.55 -15.03 14.81
CA LEU A 67 -8.18 -15.41 15.15
C LEU A 67 -7.30 -14.22 15.54
N LEU A 68 -7.60 -13.00 15.06
CA LEU A 68 -6.88 -11.81 15.50
C LEU A 68 -7.15 -11.48 16.97
N ASP A 69 -8.35 -11.77 17.47
CA ASP A 69 -8.66 -11.58 18.89
C ASP A 69 -7.84 -12.55 19.75
N VAL A 70 -7.72 -13.80 19.30
CA VAL A 70 -6.80 -14.77 19.91
C VAL A 70 -5.35 -14.30 19.82
N ALA A 71 -4.92 -13.71 18.70
CA ALA A 71 -3.57 -13.17 18.56
C ALA A 71 -3.29 -12.02 19.53
N VAL A 72 -4.27 -11.18 19.83
CA VAL A 72 -4.16 -10.13 20.86
C VAL A 72 -3.95 -10.73 22.26
N ASP A 73 -4.70 -11.78 22.61
CA ASP A 73 -4.49 -12.51 23.87
C ASP A 73 -3.10 -13.15 23.96
N LEU A 74 -2.53 -13.51 22.81
CA LEU A 74 -1.16 -14.03 22.68
C LEU A 74 -0.10 -12.91 22.60
N GLY A 75 -0.51 -11.64 22.69
CA GLY A 75 0.33 -10.45 22.77
C GLY A 75 0.69 -9.81 21.43
N LEU A 76 -0.22 -9.88 20.45
CA LEU A 76 -0.25 -8.96 19.30
C LEU A 76 -0.65 -7.56 19.77
N ALA A 77 0.04 -6.52 19.30
CA ALA A 77 -0.33 -5.17 19.68
C ALA A 77 -1.69 -4.76 19.05
N PRO A 78 -2.49 -3.93 19.73
CA PRO A 78 -3.78 -3.46 19.18
C PRO A 78 -3.66 -2.78 17.81
N VAL A 79 -2.58 -2.03 17.57
CA VAL A 79 -2.31 -1.38 16.28
C VAL A 79 -2.06 -2.41 15.18
N ASP A 80 -1.35 -3.49 15.48
CA ASP A 80 -1.07 -4.58 14.54
C ASP A 80 -2.33 -5.39 14.23
N ARG A 81 -3.17 -5.64 15.26
CA ARG A 81 -4.49 -6.24 15.07
C ARG A 81 -5.34 -5.41 14.11
N ALA A 82 -5.39 -4.09 14.30
CA ALA A 82 -6.16 -3.21 13.43
C ALA A 82 -5.63 -3.18 11.99
N ARG A 83 -4.31 -3.25 11.83
CA ARG A 83 -3.64 -3.34 10.53
C ARG A 83 -4.01 -4.62 9.78
N TRP A 84 -3.99 -5.76 10.48
CA TRP A 84 -4.45 -7.05 9.95
C TRP A 84 -5.94 -7.03 9.62
N ALA A 85 -6.77 -6.50 10.52
CA ALA A 85 -8.22 -6.37 10.30
C ALA A 85 -8.51 -5.51 9.07
N GLY A 86 -7.86 -4.35 8.94
CA GLY A 86 -7.97 -3.49 7.76
C GLY A 86 -7.64 -4.23 6.47
N ARG A 87 -6.54 -5.01 6.44
CA ARG A 87 -6.19 -5.87 5.27
C ARG A 87 -7.27 -6.90 4.96
N ILE A 88 -7.83 -7.55 5.98
CA ILE A 88 -8.87 -8.58 5.83
C ILE A 88 -10.14 -7.97 5.23
N TYR A 89 -10.60 -6.85 5.77
CA TYR A 89 -11.81 -6.20 5.31
C TYR A 89 -11.67 -5.53 3.94
N GLU A 90 -10.51 -4.94 3.63
CA GLU A 90 -10.20 -4.45 2.27
C GLU A 90 -10.41 -5.55 1.22
N ASN A 91 -10.01 -6.79 1.54
CA ASN A 91 -10.19 -7.93 0.64
C ASN A 91 -11.64 -8.42 0.60
N ALA A 92 -12.34 -8.40 1.74
CA ALA A 92 -13.73 -8.83 1.87
C ALA A 92 -14.74 -7.86 1.23
N ARG A 93 -14.32 -6.64 0.87
CA ARG A 93 -15.19 -5.52 0.45
C ARG A 93 -16.28 -5.14 1.46
N ASP A 94 -16.11 -5.54 2.72
CA ASP A 94 -16.98 -5.17 3.82
C ASP A 94 -16.30 -4.05 4.62
N GLY A 95 -16.56 -2.80 4.24
CA GLY A 95 -15.80 -1.65 4.71
C GLY A 95 -16.20 -1.11 6.08
N SER A 96 -17.43 -1.36 6.55
CA SER A 96 -17.98 -0.62 7.70
C SER A 96 -17.32 -1.02 9.04
N PRO A 97 -17.23 -2.32 9.39
CA PRO A 97 -16.58 -2.72 10.65
C PRO A 97 -15.06 -2.45 10.66
N ALA A 98 -14.46 -2.42 9.47
CA ALA A 98 -13.05 -2.13 9.27
C ALA A 98 -12.67 -0.69 9.63
N MET A 99 -13.54 0.25 9.23
CA MET A 99 -13.35 1.67 9.48
C MET A 99 -13.33 1.95 10.98
N GLU A 100 -14.29 1.41 11.74
CA GLU A 100 -14.35 1.59 13.21
C GLU A 100 -13.06 1.10 13.90
N ILE A 101 -12.55 -0.07 13.49
CA ILE A 101 -11.32 -0.64 14.05
C ILE A 101 -10.10 0.22 13.72
N LEU A 102 -10.01 0.73 12.49
CA LEU A 102 -8.89 1.58 12.06
C LEU A 102 -8.96 2.98 12.68
N GLU A 103 -10.15 3.54 12.89
CA GLU A 103 -10.36 4.80 13.60
C GLU A 103 -9.93 4.70 15.07
N GLU A 104 -10.29 3.61 15.76
CA GLU A 104 -9.80 3.34 17.12
C GLU A 104 -8.27 3.20 17.13
N ALA A 105 -7.70 2.44 16.19
CA ALA A 105 -6.24 2.28 16.09
C ALA A 105 -5.51 3.59 15.80
N MET A 106 -6.11 4.46 15.00
CA MET A 106 -5.57 5.79 14.70
C MET A 106 -5.59 6.67 15.95
N ARG A 107 -6.63 6.56 16.81
CA ARG A 107 -6.67 7.23 18.12
C ARG A 107 -5.62 6.71 19.10
N MET A 108 -5.40 5.40 19.12
CA MET A 108 -4.41 4.76 20.00
C MET A 108 -2.96 4.98 19.54
N SER A 109 -2.74 5.09 18.24
CA SER A 109 -1.39 5.16 17.63
C SER A 109 -1.38 6.15 16.46
N PRO A 110 -1.53 7.46 16.72
CA PRO A 110 -1.67 8.48 15.69
C PRO A 110 -0.41 8.64 14.81
N MET A 111 0.73 8.13 15.28
CA MET A 111 2.02 8.18 14.58
C MET A 111 2.22 7.04 13.57
N HIS A 112 1.33 6.04 13.53
CA HIS A 112 1.51 4.86 12.68
C HIS A 112 0.96 5.12 11.27
N PRO A 113 1.79 5.28 10.22
CA PRO A 113 1.32 5.73 8.90
C PRO A 113 0.46 4.71 8.16
N GLU A 114 0.57 3.42 8.49
CA GLU A 114 -0.19 2.38 7.79
C GLU A 114 -1.68 2.38 8.15
N VAL A 115 -2.04 2.82 9.37
CA VAL A 115 -3.44 2.87 9.82
C VAL A 115 -4.24 3.89 8.99
N PRO A 116 -3.85 5.18 8.91
CA PRO A 116 -4.57 6.14 8.08
C PRO A 116 -4.50 5.79 6.59
N TYR A 117 -3.40 5.21 6.10
CA TYR A 117 -3.33 4.70 4.72
C TYR A 117 -4.43 3.66 4.42
N ARG A 118 -4.61 2.67 5.30
CA ARG A 118 -5.66 1.65 5.14
C ARG A 118 -7.07 2.24 5.27
N LEU A 119 -7.27 3.15 6.23
CA LEU A 119 -8.55 3.83 6.40
C LEU A 119 -8.94 4.61 5.14
N VAL A 120 -8.01 5.39 4.57
CA VAL A 120 -8.21 6.12 3.32
C VAL A 120 -8.58 5.17 2.18
N ARG A 121 -7.91 4.02 2.05
CA ARG A 121 -8.24 3.03 1.00
C ARG A 121 -9.65 2.47 1.14
N LEU A 122 -10.09 2.18 2.36
CA LEU A 122 -11.46 1.72 2.61
C LEU A 122 -12.47 2.81 2.28
N LEU A 123 -12.20 4.06 2.67
CA LEU A 123 -13.07 5.21 2.35
C LEU A 123 -13.17 5.42 0.84
N ILE A 124 -12.06 5.32 0.09
CA ILE A 124 -12.06 5.33 -1.38
C ILE A 124 -12.95 4.20 -1.93
N SER A 125 -12.79 2.97 -1.43
CA SER A 125 -13.58 1.82 -1.91
C SER A 125 -15.09 1.98 -1.64
N ALA A 126 -15.45 2.72 -0.59
CA ALA A 126 -16.82 3.06 -0.23
C ALA A 126 -17.33 4.35 -0.90
N ALA A 127 -16.56 4.94 -1.83
CA ALA A 127 -16.85 6.23 -2.46
C ALA A 127 -17.03 7.41 -1.48
N ARG A 128 -16.49 7.31 -0.26
CA ARG A 128 -16.50 8.34 0.79
C ARG A 128 -15.28 9.25 0.66
N HIS A 129 -15.12 9.88 -0.49
CA HIS A 129 -13.89 10.64 -0.83
C HIS A 129 -13.65 11.84 0.08
N GLN A 130 -14.71 12.54 0.49
CA GLN A 130 -14.61 13.70 1.37
C GLN A 130 -13.99 13.33 2.72
N GLU A 131 -14.44 12.22 3.31
CA GLU A 131 -13.93 11.73 4.58
C GLU A 131 -12.49 11.23 4.45
N ALA A 132 -12.13 10.67 3.29
CA ALA A 132 -10.75 10.29 3.01
C ALA A 132 -9.81 11.52 2.99
N TRP A 133 -10.26 12.66 2.43
CA TRP A 133 -9.53 13.92 2.49
C TRP A 133 -9.42 14.46 3.92
N GLU A 134 -10.49 14.35 4.71
CA GLU A 134 -10.47 14.76 6.12
C GLU A 134 -9.48 13.94 6.94
N VAL A 135 -9.40 12.62 6.71
CA VAL A 135 -8.39 11.77 7.34
C VAL A 135 -6.99 12.28 7.00
N LEU A 136 -6.67 12.46 5.71
CA LEU A 136 -5.35 12.93 5.28
C LEU A 136 -5.02 14.34 5.80
N GLY A 137 -5.99 15.25 5.81
CA GLY A 137 -5.81 16.64 6.26
C GLY A 137 -5.63 16.81 7.76
N ASN A 138 -6.09 15.85 8.57
CA ASN A 138 -5.95 15.86 10.02
C ASN A 138 -4.73 15.09 10.53
N LEU A 139 -3.90 14.53 9.63
CA LEU A 139 -2.69 13.83 10.05
C LEU A 139 -1.62 14.78 10.58
N PRO A 140 -0.88 14.40 11.63
CA PRO A 140 0.31 15.13 12.06
C PRO A 140 1.32 15.25 10.91
N PRO A 141 2.04 16.39 10.76
CA PRO A 141 2.97 16.62 9.66
C PRO A 141 4.01 15.52 9.46
N GLU A 142 4.48 14.91 10.55
CA GLU A 142 5.48 13.84 10.56
C GLU A 142 4.95 12.53 9.96
N VAL A 143 3.64 12.31 10.06
CA VAL A 143 2.93 11.16 9.49
C VAL A 143 2.52 11.46 8.05
N ALA A 144 2.00 12.66 7.80
CA ALA A 144 1.59 13.12 6.47
C ALA A 144 2.76 13.12 5.48
N ALA A 145 3.98 13.43 5.94
CA ALA A 145 5.17 13.44 5.08
C ALA A 145 5.65 12.04 4.65
N ARG A 146 5.06 10.96 5.18
CA ARG A 146 5.48 9.59 4.88
C ARG A 146 5.07 9.20 3.45
N PRO A 147 5.96 8.56 2.67
CA PRO A 147 5.68 8.11 1.30
C PRO A 147 4.39 7.31 1.13
N LEU A 148 4.03 6.52 2.15
CA LEU A 148 2.81 5.72 2.13
C LEU A 148 1.54 6.58 2.04
N LEU A 149 1.55 7.76 2.68
CA LEU A 149 0.40 8.68 2.68
C LEU A 149 0.35 9.52 1.40
N ASP A 150 1.51 9.84 0.81
CA ASP A 150 1.55 10.40 -0.54
C ASP A 150 0.87 9.47 -1.57
N LEU A 151 1.06 8.14 -1.44
CA LEU A 151 0.35 7.17 -2.28
C LEU A 151 -1.15 7.09 -1.98
N ALA A 152 -1.56 7.17 -0.71
CA ALA A 152 -2.98 7.23 -0.36
C ALA A 152 -3.65 8.42 -1.04
N GLU A 153 -3.02 9.58 -0.98
CA GLU A 153 -3.51 10.80 -1.63
C GLU A 153 -3.59 10.65 -3.16
N CYS A 154 -2.55 10.09 -3.80
CA CYS A 154 -2.60 9.84 -5.24
C CYS A 154 -3.71 8.85 -5.64
N ARG A 155 -4.02 7.86 -4.79
CA ARG A 155 -5.15 6.95 -5.03
C ARG A 155 -6.50 7.66 -4.86
N LEU A 156 -6.61 8.58 -3.91
CA LEU A 156 -7.82 9.39 -3.75
C LEU A 156 -8.03 10.31 -4.95
N LEU A 157 -6.97 11.00 -5.40
CA LEU A 157 -6.97 11.79 -6.64
C LEU A 157 -7.36 10.93 -7.85
N GLN A 158 -6.90 9.67 -7.91
CA GLN A 158 -7.28 8.74 -8.98
C GLN A 158 -8.77 8.42 -8.96
N ALA A 159 -9.33 8.17 -7.78
CA ALA A 159 -10.76 7.90 -7.61
C ALA A 159 -11.63 9.11 -8.00
N GLU A 160 -11.11 10.32 -7.84
CA GLU A 160 -11.74 11.58 -8.28
C GLU A 160 -11.46 11.94 -9.76
N GLY A 161 -10.62 11.17 -10.45
CA GLY A 161 -10.23 11.45 -11.85
C GLY A 161 -9.26 12.63 -12.02
N ARG A 162 -8.62 13.08 -10.94
CA ARG A 162 -7.67 14.22 -10.91
C ARG A 162 -6.27 13.79 -11.31
N PHE A 163 -6.15 13.22 -12.52
CA PHE A 163 -4.92 12.57 -13.00
C PHE A 163 -3.74 13.54 -13.20
N GLU A 164 -3.99 14.81 -13.56
CA GLU A 164 -2.92 15.80 -13.72
C GLU A 164 -2.16 16.06 -12.41
N GLU A 165 -2.87 16.08 -11.28
CA GLU A 165 -2.27 16.29 -9.96
C GLU A 165 -1.44 15.09 -9.52
N ILE A 166 -1.87 13.87 -9.87
CA ILE A 166 -1.09 12.65 -9.63
C ILE A 166 0.25 12.72 -10.37
N VAL A 167 0.23 13.15 -11.64
CA VAL A 167 1.45 13.30 -12.44
C VAL A 167 2.41 14.28 -11.78
N THR A 168 1.95 15.51 -11.49
CA THR A 168 2.78 16.52 -10.82
C THR A 168 3.37 15.98 -9.52
N LYS A 169 2.53 15.43 -8.64
CA LYS A 169 2.95 14.95 -7.33
C LYS A 169 3.93 13.78 -7.41
N LEU A 170 3.63 12.72 -8.17
CA LEU A 170 4.49 11.53 -8.24
C LEU A 170 5.81 11.80 -9.00
N THR A 171 5.80 12.78 -9.90
CA THR A 171 7.02 13.27 -10.53
C THR A 171 7.85 14.05 -9.51
N GLU A 172 7.27 14.99 -8.76
CA GLU A 172 7.98 15.75 -7.73
C GLU A 172 8.56 14.88 -6.61
N LEU A 173 7.87 13.82 -6.19
CA LEU A 173 8.34 12.92 -5.14
C LEU A 173 9.58 12.11 -5.59
N GLY A 174 9.61 11.70 -6.86
CA GLY A 174 10.72 10.96 -7.45
C GLY A 174 10.99 9.58 -6.83
N PRO A 175 11.89 8.78 -7.43
CA PRO A 175 12.20 7.43 -6.94
C PRO A 175 12.94 7.44 -5.60
N ARG A 176 13.74 8.48 -5.31
CA ARG A 176 14.53 8.59 -4.08
C ARG A 176 13.68 8.66 -2.82
N ARG A 177 12.47 9.25 -2.89
CA ARG A 177 11.56 9.35 -1.75
C ARG A 177 10.70 8.08 -1.59
N MET A 178 10.60 7.24 -2.62
CA MET A 178 9.71 6.06 -2.63
C MET A 178 10.38 4.75 -3.12
N PRO A 179 11.59 4.37 -2.66
CA PRO A 179 12.30 3.23 -3.23
C PRO A 179 11.57 1.89 -3.00
N ILE A 180 10.98 1.69 -1.82
CA ILE A 180 10.24 0.46 -1.48
C ILE A 180 8.90 0.38 -2.22
N LEU A 181 8.34 1.54 -2.59
CA LEU A 181 7.01 1.66 -3.20
C LEU A 181 7.08 2.01 -4.69
N GLU A 182 8.25 1.80 -5.31
CA GLU A 182 8.52 2.25 -6.68
C GLU A 182 7.56 1.64 -7.70
N ASN A 183 7.22 0.36 -7.54
CA ASN A 183 6.29 -0.32 -8.44
C ASN A 183 4.87 0.27 -8.38
N GLU A 184 4.39 0.59 -7.18
CA GLU A 184 3.07 1.20 -7.00
C GLU A 184 3.05 2.64 -7.53
N ARG A 185 4.11 3.41 -7.24
CA ARG A 185 4.31 4.74 -7.80
C ARG A 185 4.30 4.71 -9.33
N LEU A 186 5.05 3.80 -9.93
CA LEU A 186 5.13 3.62 -11.39
C LEU A 186 3.79 3.25 -12.00
N SER A 187 3.06 2.33 -11.37
CA SER A 187 1.74 1.92 -11.84
C SER A 187 0.74 3.08 -11.84
N LEU A 188 0.71 3.88 -10.75
CA LEU A 188 -0.15 5.05 -10.64
C LEU A 188 0.25 6.15 -11.63
N LEU A 189 1.55 6.43 -11.75
CA LEU A 189 2.06 7.44 -12.68
C LEU A 189 1.76 7.06 -14.13
N THR A 190 1.98 5.80 -14.51
CA THR A 190 1.66 5.30 -15.86
C THR A 190 0.17 5.43 -16.15
N THR A 191 -0.68 5.02 -15.21
CA THR A 191 -2.14 5.14 -15.34
C THR A 191 -2.58 6.60 -15.51
N ALA A 192 -2.00 7.52 -14.73
CA ALA A 192 -2.33 8.94 -14.79
C ALA A 192 -1.85 9.58 -16.11
N LEU A 193 -0.69 9.17 -16.61
CA LEU A 193 -0.13 9.61 -17.90
C LEU A 193 -0.96 9.13 -19.09
N ASP A 194 -1.48 7.90 -19.06
CA ASP A 194 -2.34 7.38 -20.12
C ASP A 194 -3.69 8.10 -20.17
N ARG A 195 -4.16 8.61 -19.03
CA ARG A 195 -5.41 9.37 -18.92
C ARG A 195 -5.26 10.86 -19.21
N THR A 196 -4.03 11.36 -19.39
CA THR A 196 -3.77 12.79 -19.60
C THR A 196 -2.80 13.05 -20.75
N ASN A 197 -3.28 13.66 -21.84
CA ASN A 197 -2.40 14.12 -22.92
C ASN A 197 -1.38 15.17 -22.41
N ARG A 198 -1.81 16.04 -21.48
CA ARG A 198 -0.95 17.04 -20.83
C ARG A 198 0.04 16.44 -19.82
N GLY A 199 -0.30 15.33 -19.18
CA GLY A 199 0.61 14.67 -18.23
C GLY A 199 1.88 14.18 -18.92
N ARG A 200 1.77 13.70 -20.16
CA ARG A 200 2.93 13.28 -20.97
C ARG A 200 3.90 14.43 -21.19
N GLU A 201 3.40 15.62 -21.53
CA GLU A 201 4.22 16.83 -21.70
C GLU A 201 4.81 17.33 -20.38
N ALA A 202 4.04 17.32 -19.29
CA ALA A 202 4.49 17.73 -17.97
C ALA A 202 5.62 16.84 -17.44
N VAL A 203 5.55 15.52 -17.67
CA VAL A 203 6.65 14.60 -17.33
C VAL A 203 7.89 14.90 -18.16
N ILE A 204 7.77 15.10 -19.48
CA ILE A 204 8.91 15.45 -20.33
C ILE A 204 9.60 16.74 -19.82
N GLU A 205 8.83 17.75 -19.44
CA GLU A 205 9.38 19.03 -18.99
C GLU A 205 9.99 18.96 -17.58
N ALA A 206 9.32 18.29 -16.63
CA ALA A 206 9.87 18.06 -15.29
C ALA A 206 11.14 17.20 -15.32
N SER A 207 11.19 16.24 -16.23
CA SER A 207 12.35 15.39 -16.49
C SER A 207 13.52 16.17 -17.08
N ARG A 208 13.25 17.09 -18.02
CA ARG A 208 14.26 18.02 -18.55
C ARG A 208 14.82 18.92 -17.47
N ARG A 209 13.97 19.48 -16.61
CA ARG A 209 14.39 20.35 -15.50
C ARG A 209 15.32 19.62 -14.54
N ARG A 210 15.00 18.38 -14.17
CA ARG A 210 15.85 17.57 -13.27
C ARG A 210 17.13 17.05 -13.90
N ALA A 211 17.11 16.67 -15.17
CA ALA A 211 18.32 16.30 -15.90
C ALA A 211 19.32 17.48 -15.97
N MET A 212 18.84 18.72 -15.97
CA MET A 212 19.69 19.91 -15.87
C MET A 212 20.24 20.14 -14.45
N GLU A 213 19.59 19.59 -13.42
CA GLU A 213 19.94 19.75 -12.00
C GLU A 213 20.79 18.58 -11.43
N SER A 214 20.85 17.44 -12.14
CA SER A 214 21.42 16.18 -11.67
C SER A 214 22.63 15.75 -12.53
N SER A 215 23.82 15.65 -11.93
CA SER A 215 25.06 15.25 -12.62
C SER A 215 25.41 13.76 -12.51
N SER A 216 24.48 12.89 -12.08
CA SER A 216 24.76 11.46 -11.90
C SER A 216 23.70 10.55 -12.50
N PHE A 217 24.19 9.63 -13.31
CA PHE A 217 23.50 8.70 -14.19
C PHE A 217 22.77 7.57 -13.43
N ASP A 218 21.42 7.59 -13.51
CA ASP A 218 20.46 6.46 -13.47
C ASP A 218 19.04 6.98 -13.83
N GLU A 219 18.86 8.30 -13.73
CA GLU A 219 17.67 9.04 -14.11
C GLU A 219 17.44 9.06 -15.63
N GLU A 220 18.50 9.19 -16.44
CA GLU A 220 18.41 9.16 -17.92
C GLU A 220 17.81 7.86 -18.44
N ARG A 221 18.06 6.75 -17.74
CA ARG A 221 17.54 5.42 -18.08
C ARG A 221 16.06 5.27 -17.72
N PHE A 222 15.64 5.85 -16.59
CA PHE A 222 14.24 5.97 -16.19
C PHE A 222 13.44 6.82 -17.19
N LEU A 223 14.03 7.93 -17.64
CA LEU A 223 13.43 8.84 -18.62
C LEU A 223 13.34 8.22 -20.01
N ASP A 224 14.35 7.48 -20.45
CA ASP A 224 14.32 6.72 -21.70
C ASP A 224 13.25 5.61 -21.65
N LEU A 225 13.08 4.93 -20.51
CA LEU A 225 12.07 3.89 -20.35
C LEU A 225 10.63 4.45 -20.41
N VAL A 226 10.39 5.58 -19.74
CA VAL A 226 9.10 6.29 -19.78
C VAL A 226 8.85 6.86 -21.18
N ALA A 227 9.86 7.48 -21.82
CA ALA A 227 9.74 8.03 -23.16
C ALA A 227 9.44 6.96 -24.23
N ARG A 228 10.09 5.79 -24.15
CA ARG A 228 9.81 4.65 -25.05
C ARG A 228 8.40 4.12 -24.88
N ARG A 229 7.90 4.04 -23.64
CA ARG A 229 6.54 3.58 -23.36
C ARG A 229 5.48 4.57 -23.85
N LEU A 230 5.76 5.87 -23.74
CA LEU A 230 4.90 6.95 -24.24
C LEU A 230 4.92 7.10 -25.77
N ALA A 231 5.94 6.58 -26.46
CA ALA A 231 6.06 6.55 -27.92
C ALA A 231 5.30 5.38 -28.58
N GLU A 232 4.80 4.42 -27.79
CA GLU A 232 3.88 3.39 -28.30
C GLU A 232 2.53 4.04 -28.64
N PRO A 233 1.98 3.83 -29.86
CA PRO A 233 0.67 4.36 -30.21
C PRO A 233 -0.39 3.74 -29.29
N MET A 234 -1.28 4.59 -28.76
CA MET A 234 -2.42 4.15 -27.95
C MET A 234 -3.15 3.02 -28.69
N PRO A 235 -3.50 1.90 -28.03
CA PRO A 235 -4.40 0.94 -28.63
C PRO A 235 -5.68 1.68 -29.03
N ALA A 236 -6.05 1.58 -30.30
CA ALA A 236 -7.25 2.21 -30.81
C ALA A 236 -8.44 1.82 -29.92
N GLU A 237 -9.26 2.81 -29.53
CA GLU A 237 -10.51 2.52 -28.81
C GLU A 237 -11.26 1.41 -29.58
N PRO A 238 -11.72 0.36 -28.89
CA PRO A 238 -12.51 -0.67 -29.55
C PRO A 238 -13.71 0.04 -30.21
N ALA A 239 -13.82 -0.10 -31.53
CA ALA A 239 -14.87 0.52 -32.30
C ALA A 239 -16.22 0.24 -31.61
N PRO A 240 -17.10 1.24 -31.47
CA PRO A 240 -18.40 1.03 -30.86
C PRO A 240 -19.05 -0.13 -31.59
N VAL A 241 -19.39 -1.19 -30.84
CA VAL A 241 -20.09 -2.35 -31.38
C VAL A 241 -21.42 -1.83 -31.92
N THR A 242 -21.49 -1.60 -33.23
CA THR A 242 -22.73 -1.26 -33.89
C THR A 242 -23.61 -2.49 -33.75
N SER A 243 -24.52 -2.43 -32.77
CA SER A 243 -25.63 -3.35 -32.63
C SER A 243 -26.39 -3.36 -33.95
N GLY A 244 -26.09 -4.35 -34.79
CA GLY A 244 -26.85 -4.66 -35.99
C GLY A 244 -28.19 -5.22 -35.56
N ALA A 245 -29.16 -4.35 -35.27
CA ALA A 245 -30.55 -4.77 -35.16
C ALA A 245 -31.02 -5.31 -36.53
N PRO A 246 -31.52 -6.55 -36.62
CA PRO A 246 -32.06 -7.07 -37.86
C PRO A 246 -33.35 -6.31 -38.21
N LYS A 247 -33.38 -5.72 -39.41
CA LYS A 247 -34.61 -5.21 -40.03
C LYS A 247 -35.55 -6.39 -40.27
N MET A 248 -36.60 -6.53 -39.46
CA MET A 248 -37.75 -7.36 -39.83
C MET A 248 -38.49 -6.67 -40.98
N LEU A 249 -38.36 -7.25 -42.17
CA LEU A 249 -39.26 -7.00 -43.30
C LEU A 249 -40.59 -7.69 -42.99
N PHE A 250 -41.64 -6.89 -42.79
CA PHE A 250 -43.01 -7.39 -42.90
C PHE A 250 -43.39 -7.43 -44.38
N ILE A 251 -43.71 -8.62 -44.87
CA ILE A 251 -44.57 -8.86 -46.04
C ILE A 251 -45.67 -9.80 -45.56
#